data_AF-A0A2J5P0P8-F1
#
_entry.id   AF-A0A2J5P0P8-F1
#
_cell.length_a   1.000
_cell.length_b   1.000
_cell.length_c   1.000
_cell.angle_alpha   90.00
_cell.angle_beta   90.00
_cell.angle_gamma   90.00
#
_symmetry.space_group_name_H-M   'P 1'
#
loop_
_entity.id
_entity.type
_entity.pdbx_description
1 polymer ?
#
loop_
_entity_poly.entity_id
_entity_poly.type
_entity_poly.pdbx_seq_one_letter_code
_entity_poly.pdbx_strand_id
1 'polypeptide(L)'
;METLVTTTPWYSGKVRFDGISLSKLMDLVGAKGKSARVLALNDYTTIVPLDDFHKFPVILALKMNGEYMRIRDKGPLFIVYPYDSSPELQNQIYYSRSAWQVSKIIIE
;
A
#
# COMPACT_ATOMS: atom_id res chain seq x y z
N MET A 1 9.86 11.14 1.08
CA MET A 1 8.74 10.42 0.44
C MET A 1 9.27 9.71 -0.78
N GLU A 2 8.77 8.52 -1.05
CA GLU A 2 9.05 7.74 -2.25
C GLU A 2 7.92 7.92 -3.26
N THR A 3 8.26 7.84 -4.54
CA THR A 3 7.30 7.97 -5.65
C THR A 3 7.20 6.64 -6.38
N LEU A 4 5.97 6.20 -6.61
CA LEU A 4 5.66 5.00 -7.37
C LEU A 4 4.71 5.36 -8.52
N VAL A 5 5.04 4.92 -9.73
CA VAL A 5 4.19 5.10 -10.92
C VAL A 5 3.85 3.73 -11.48
N THR A 6 2.56 3.38 -11.47
CA THR A 6 2.09 2.05 -11.90
C THR A 6 0.69 2.12 -12.47
N THR A 7 0.33 1.21 -13.37
CA THR A 7 -1.08 0.96 -13.71
C THR A 7 -1.78 0.29 -12.53
N THR A 8 -3.10 0.47 -12.44
CA THR A 8 -3.93 -0.12 -11.37
C THR A 8 -5.26 -0.57 -11.95
N PRO A 9 -5.96 -1.53 -11.33
CA PRO A 9 -7.28 -1.94 -11.79
C PRO A 9 -8.39 -0.90 -11.51
N TRP A 10 -8.11 0.16 -10.75
CA TRP A 10 -9.11 1.14 -10.31
C TRP A 10 -9.10 2.45 -11.12
N TYR A 11 -8.05 2.69 -11.92
CA TYR A 11 -7.86 3.91 -12.69
C TYR A 11 -7.37 3.59 -14.10
N SER A 12 -7.76 4.40 -15.07
CA SER A 12 -7.23 4.30 -16.43
C SER A 12 -5.82 4.90 -16.52
N GLY A 13 -4.89 4.15 -17.13
CA GLY A 13 -3.51 4.59 -17.32
C GLY A 13 -2.63 4.45 -16.08
N LYS A 14 -1.42 5.03 -16.15
CA LYS A 14 -0.48 5.03 -15.04
C LYS A 14 -0.85 6.10 -14.03
N VAL A 15 -0.83 5.75 -12.75
CA VAL A 15 -1.09 6.66 -11.63
C VAL A 15 0.20 6.88 -10.87
N ARG A 16 0.46 8.13 -10.48
CA ARG A 16 1.57 8.48 -9.59
C ARG A 16 1.08 8.49 -8.15
N PHE A 17 1.75 7.74 -7.29
CA PHE A 17 1.55 7.74 -5.85
C PHE A 17 2.82 8.25 -5.16
N ASP A 18 2.67 9.08 -4.13
CA ASP A 18 3.79 9.52 -3.31
C ASP A 18 3.53 9.18 -1.83
N GLY A 19 4.50 8.55 -1.17
CA GLY A 19 4.29 7.93 0.14
C GLY A 19 5.54 7.64 0.95
N ILE A 20 5.38 6.81 1.98
CA ILE A 20 6.46 6.28 2.81
C ILE A 20 6.67 4.80 2.45
N SER A 21 7.92 4.36 2.32
CA SER A 21 8.25 2.95 2.18
C SER A 21 7.76 2.16 3.38
N LEU A 22 7.02 1.07 3.14
CA LEU A 22 6.56 0.21 4.22
C LEU A 22 7.71 -0.58 4.86
N SER A 23 8.74 -1.01 4.11
CA SER A 23 9.93 -1.61 4.73
C SER A 23 10.62 -0.65 5.68
N LYS A 24 10.90 0.59 5.25
CA LYS A 24 11.53 1.59 6.12
C LYS A 24 10.67 1.91 7.35
N LEU A 25 9.35 1.94 7.19
CA LEU A 25 8.44 2.14 8.32
C LEU A 25 8.49 0.96 9.30
N MET A 26 8.48 -0.28 8.80
CA MET A 26 8.57 -1.48 9.65
C MET A 26 9.89 -1.54 10.41
N ASP A 27 11.01 -1.21 9.74
CA ASP A 27 12.33 -1.14 10.35
C ASP A 27 12.36 -0.07 11.45
N LEU A 28 11.79 1.11 11.18
CA LEU A 28 11.77 2.23 12.12
C LEU A 28 10.97 1.91 13.39
N VAL A 29 9.83 1.24 13.27
CA VAL A 29 9.01 0.85 14.44
C VAL A 29 9.51 -0.43 15.11
N GLY A 30 10.55 -1.07 14.56
CA GLY A 30 11.09 -2.34 15.07
C GLY A 30 10.08 -3.48 15.00
N ALA A 31 9.29 -3.55 13.92
CA ALA A 31 8.25 -4.54 13.74
C ALA A 31 8.81 -5.97 13.83
N LYS A 32 8.19 -6.80 14.68
CA LYS A 32 8.51 -8.23 14.82
C LYS A 32 7.24 -9.05 14.64
N GLY A 33 7.21 -9.90 13.62
CA GLY A 33 6.06 -10.72 13.26
C GLY A 33 6.25 -11.35 11.89
N LYS A 34 5.23 -12.07 11.43
CA LYS A 34 5.18 -12.66 10.08
C LYS A 34 4.17 -11.95 9.19
N SER A 35 3.22 -11.24 9.76
CA SER A 35 2.15 -10.59 9.02
C SER A 35 1.76 -9.24 9.59
N ALA A 36 1.17 -8.41 8.74
CA ALA A 36 0.55 -7.16 9.06
C ALA A 36 -0.95 -7.26 8.75
N ARG A 37 -1.79 -7.17 9.79
CA ARG A 37 -3.22 -6.99 9.63
C ARG A 37 -3.53 -5.52 9.44
N VAL A 38 -4.03 -5.17 8.26
CA VAL A 38 -4.30 -3.80 7.83
C VAL A 38 -5.80 -3.53 7.91
N LEU A 39 -6.20 -2.47 8.60
CA LEU A 39 -7.59 -2.06 8.78
C LEU A 39 -7.82 -0.70 8.13
N ALA A 40 -8.87 -0.60 7.34
CA ALA A 40 -9.33 0.62 6.69
C ALA A 40 -10.42 1.34 7.50
N LEU A 41 -10.70 2.60 7.16
CA LEU A 41 -11.77 3.40 7.79
C LEU A 41 -13.18 2.83 7.52
N ASN A 42 -13.36 2.04 6.46
CA ASN A 42 -14.61 1.39 6.10
C ASN A 42 -14.69 -0.07 6.58
N ASP A 43 -13.94 -0.42 7.63
CA ASP A 43 -13.83 -1.76 8.23
C ASP A 43 -13.28 -2.85 7.32
N TYR A 44 -12.83 -2.51 6.10
CA TYR A 44 -12.10 -3.45 5.26
C TYR A 44 -10.81 -3.90 5.96
N THR A 45 -10.60 -5.22 6.01
CA THR A 45 -9.43 -5.83 6.63
C THR A 45 -8.74 -6.77 5.65
N THR A 46 -7.41 -6.69 5.60
CA THR A 46 -6.58 -7.60 4.80
C THR A 46 -5.31 -7.97 5.57
N ILE A 47 -4.76 -9.15 5.27
CA ILE A 47 -3.52 -9.64 5.88
C ILE A 47 -2.43 -9.61 4.82
N VAL A 48 -1.36 -8.88 5.13
CA VAL A 48 -0.19 -8.74 4.28
C VAL A 48 0.99 -9.47 4.94
N PRO A 49 1.66 -10.43 4.26
CA PRO A 49 2.91 -10.98 4.77
C PRO A 49 3.93 -9.85 4.99
N LEU A 50 4.60 -9.82 6.13
CA LEU A 50 5.56 -8.75 6.43
C LEU A 50 6.74 -8.76 5.44
N ASP A 51 7.08 -9.95 4.94
CA ASP A 51 8.09 -10.15 3.89
C ASP A 51 7.76 -9.43 2.58
N ASP A 52 6.47 -9.21 2.24
CA ASP A 52 6.09 -8.44 1.05
C ASP A 52 6.70 -7.03 1.08
N PHE A 53 6.76 -6.39 2.24
CA PHE A 53 7.28 -5.03 2.38
C PHE A 53 8.79 -4.94 2.13
N HIS A 54 9.51 -6.05 2.32
CA HIS A 54 10.95 -6.15 2.03
C HIS A 54 11.21 -6.69 0.63
N LYS A 55 10.36 -7.60 0.13
CA LYS A 55 10.46 -8.19 -1.21
C LYS A 55 10.12 -7.18 -2.31
N PHE A 56 9.17 -6.28 -2.06
CA PHE A 56 8.72 -5.31 -3.04
C PHE A 56 8.82 -3.87 -2.50
N PRO A 57 9.03 -2.86 -3.35
CA PRO A 57 8.98 -1.46 -2.96
C PRO A 57 7.52 -1.00 -2.74
N VAL A 58 6.86 -1.59 -1.74
CA VAL A 58 5.49 -1.24 -1.33
C VAL A 58 5.53 0.08 -0.57
N ILE A 59 4.65 1.01 -0.94
CA ILE A 59 4.52 2.29 -0.25
C ILE A 59 3.17 2.40 0.44
N LEU A 60 3.17 3.11 1.57
CA LEU A 60 1.98 3.70 2.16
C LEU A 60 1.84 5.11 1.57
N ALA A 61 1.03 5.23 0.51
CA ALA A 61 0.82 6.46 -0.23
C ALA A 61 -0.05 7.46 0.55
N LEU A 62 0.34 8.73 0.53
CA LEU A 62 -0.42 9.86 1.06
C LEU A 62 -1.00 10.73 -0.06
N LYS A 63 -0.33 10.73 -1.22
CA LYS A 63 -0.71 11.53 -2.39
C LYS A 63 -0.97 10.65 -3.59
N MET A 64 -1.90 11.11 -4.42
CA MET A 64 -2.19 10.56 -5.74
C MET A 64 -2.16 11.70 -6.75
N ASN A 65 -1.36 11.56 -7.81
CA ASN A 65 -1.14 12.56 -8.85
C ASN A 65 -0.79 13.96 -8.32
N GLY A 66 0.08 14.01 -7.30
CA GLY A 66 0.58 15.25 -6.70
C GLY A 66 -0.27 15.83 -5.56
N GLU A 67 -1.51 15.37 -5.42
CA GLU A 67 -2.48 15.88 -4.44
C GLU A 67 -2.67 14.92 -3.26
N TYR A 68 -2.90 15.45 -2.06
CA TYR A 68 -3.26 14.62 -0.90
C TYR A 68 -4.62 13.94 -1.12
N MET A 69 -4.69 12.65 -0.84
CA MET A 69 -5.92 11.88 -1.01
C MET A 69 -6.92 12.22 0.10
N ARG A 70 -8.12 12.67 -0.28
CA ARG A 70 -9.25 12.82 0.65
C ARG A 70 -9.89 11.46 0.92
N ILE A 71 -10.68 11.34 1.98
CA ILE A 71 -11.38 10.09 2.31
C ILE A 71 -12.21 9.57 1.12
N ARG A 72 -12.99 10.44 0.46
CA ARG A 72 -13.77 10.06 -0.73
C ARG A 72 -12.92 9.64 -1.94
N ASP A 73 -11.65 10.03 -1.94
CA ASP A 73 -10.66 9.78 -2.99
C ASP A 73 -9.66 8.68 -2.53
N LYS A 74 -10.13 7.70 -1.76
CA LYS A 74 -9.36 6.55 -1.24
C LYS A 74 -8.26 6.89 -0.22
N GLY A 75 -8.22 8.11 0.30
CA GLY A 75 -7.29 8.55 1.36
C GLY A 75 -7.77 8.26 2.79
N PRO A 76 -7.01 8.63 3.83
CA PRO A 76 -5.78 9.42 3.76
C PRO A 76 -4.54 8.60 3.38
N LEU A 77 -4.63 7.27 3.49
CA LEU A 77 -3.50 6.35 3.29
C LEU A 77 -3.91 5.18 2.40
N PHE A 78 -3.01 4.79 1.49
CA PHE A 78 -3.24 3.69 0.55
C PHE A 78 -1.99 2.83 0.43
N ILE A 79 -2.07 1.53 0.70
CA ILE A 79 -0.99 0.58 0.39
C ILE A 79 -0.97 0.34 -1.12
N VAL A 80 0.18 0.63 -1.74
CA VAL A 80 0.37 0.48 -3.19
C VAL A 80 1.60 -0.37 -3.46
N TYR A 81 1.40 -1.46 -4.19
CA TYR A 81 2.46 -2.29 -4.75
C TYR A 81 2.88 -1.77 -6.13
N PRO A 82 4.11 -2.03 -6.57
CA PRO A 82 4.58 -1.65 -7.91
C PRO A 82 4.04 -2.63 -8.98
N TYR A 83 2.74 -2.63 -9.26
CA TYR A 83 2.11 -3.67 -10.09
C TYR A 83 2.74 -3.84 -11.49
N ASP A 84 3.29 -2.77 -12.07
CA ASP A 84 3.99 -2.81 -13.36
C ASP A 84 5.41 -3.42 -13.29
N SER A 85 5.98 -3.63 -12.10
CA SER A 85 7.37 -4.11 -11.97
C SER A 85 7.52 -5.62 -12.17
N SER A 86 6.44 -6.39 -12.04
CA SER A 86 6.45 -7.85 -12.20
C SER A 86 5.04 -8.38 -12.52
N PRO A 87 4.88 -9.30 -13.49
CA PRO A 87 3.60 -9.97 -13.73
C PRO A 87 3.07 -10.72 -12.49
N GLU A 88 3.94 -11.10 -11.55
CA GLU A 88 3.52 -11.74 -10.30
C GLU A 88 2.61 -10.83 -9.47
N LEU A 89 2.73 -9.51 -9.61
CA LEU A 89 1.95 -8.52 -8.86
C LEU A 89 0.60 -8.21 -9.50
N GLN A 90 0.35 -8.69 -10.72
CA GLN A 90 -0.84 -8.36 -11.51
C GLN A 90 -1.97 -9.36 -11.28
N ASN A 91 -2.33 -9.60 -10.01
CA ASN A 91 -3.41 -10.52 -9.66
C ASN A 91 -4.17 -10.09 -8.40
N GLN A 92 -5.29 -10.78 -8.15
CA GLN A 92 -6.23 -10.44 -7.09
C GLN A 92 -5.61 -10.47 -5.68
N ILE A 93 -4.56 -11.26 -5.44
CA ILE A 93 -3.91 -11.33 -4.13
C ILE A 93 -3.32 -9.95 -3.79
N TYR A 94 -2.48 -9.40 -4.68
CA TYR A 94 -1.85 -8.10 -4.44
C TYR A 94 -2.83 -6.94 -4.53
N TYR A 95 -3.84 -7.02 -5.39
CA TYR A 95 -4.91 -6.02 -5.43
C TYR A 95 -5.73 -5.99 -4.13
N SER A 96 -6.01 -7.14 -3.52
CA SER A 96 -6.71 -7.20 -2.22
C SER A 96 -5.85 -6.76 -1.04
N ARG A 97 -4.52 -6.94 -1.10
CA ARG A 97 -3.58 -6.42 -0.09
C ARG A 97 -3.41 -4.91 -0.17
N SER A 98 -3.79 -4.30 -1.29
CA SER A 98 -3.72 -2.86 -1.52
C SER A 98 -4.90 -2.15 -0.87
N ALA A 99 -4.91 -2.10 0.46
CA ALA A 99 -5.96 -1.45 1.23
C ALA A 99 -5.85 0.07 1.10
N TRP A 100 -6.95 0.72 0.72
CA TRP A 100 -7.11 2.18 0.81
C TRP A 100 -7.77 2.58 2.13
N GLN A 101 -7.72 3.88 2.44
CA GLN A 101 -8.21 4.44 3.70
C GLN A 101 -7.62 3.77 4.94
N VAL A 102 -6.33 3.38 4.90
CA VAL A 102 -5.68 2.68 6.01
C VAL A 102 -5.72 3.53 7.28
N SER A 103 -6.17 2.90 8.37
CA SER A 103 -6.30 3.52 9.70
C SER A 103 -5.40 2.86 10.74
N LYS A 104 -5.18 1.55 10.64
CA LYS A 104 -4.34 0.78 11.57
C LYS A 104 -3.59 -0.31 10.83
N ILE A 105 -2.37 -0.58 11.29
CA ILE A 105 -1.55 -1.72 10.88
C ILE A 105 -1.14 -2.41 12.18
N ILE A 106 -1.50 -3.68 12.34
CA ILE A 106 -1.19 -4.48 13.53
C ILE A 106 -0.26 -5.61 13.09
N ILE A 107 0.90 -5.69 13.74
CA ILE A 107 1.91 -6.71 13.45
C ILE A 107 1.62 -7.94 14.29
N GLU A 108 1.63 -9.11 13.64
CA GLU A 108 1.30 -10.43 14.20
C GLU A 108 2.40 -11.45 13.88
#